data_AF-A0A9E0WYI6-F1
#
_entry.id   AF-A0A9E0WYI6-F1
#
_cell.length_a   1.000
_cell.length_b   1.000
_cell.length_c   1.000
_cell.angle_alpha   90.00
_cell.angle_beta   90.00
_cell.angle_gamma   90.00
#
_symmetry.space_group_name_H-M   'P 1'
#
loop_
_entity.id
_entity.type
_entity.pdbx_description
1 polymer ?
#
loop_
_entity_poly.entity_id
_entity_poly.type
_entity_poly.pdbx_seq_one_letter_code
_entity_poly.pdbx_strand_id
1 'polypeptide(L)'
;MKQRIATGALLALLMAAWVCMLVACGEPATPPRSGAEPPPETAPTAPAPAPAPPPPPPPPPPPPAAQRPPPPSKIDSGSAKPAVPCASRGLAAFPWPNPPTPSDSALIPPYLLWPAGAEGKTLMDVARRLEGSIAAAGYLEPKYLGAGCNGYAIMLDLEQIQANGVRKPGAAGFASPAAEPGFTLAGYLERLFYAPPGYYREIVFVVSDEGIAATTKAPSPGELRAIAKDGSAALPPGYGALPFDWKYKVLALVYEFQKGPTDGDAHQIPPTGRLSAQQHLKQAHLY
;
A
#
# COMPACT_ATOMS: atom_id res chain seq x y z
N MET A 1 -46.39 -42.81 -16.09
CA MET A 1 -46.92 -41.97 -17.19
C MET A 1 -46.93 -40.53 -16.70
N LYS A 2 -45.89 -39.77 -17.05
CA LYS A 2 -45.93 -38.66 -18.03
C LYS A 2 -46.76 -37.46 -17.58
N GLN A 3 -46.11 -36.46 -17.00
CA GLN A 3 -46.45 -35.05 -17.21
C GLN A 3 -45.17 -34.19 -17.14
N ARG A 4 -44.61 -33.95 -18.32
CA ARG A 4 -43.70 -32.85 -18.64
C ARG A 4 -44.50 -31.88 -19.52
N ILE A 5 -44.01 -30.64 -19.61
CA ILE A 5 -44.36 -29.56 -20.55
C ILE A 5 -45.28 -28.50 -19.94
N ALA A 6 -44.69 -27.38 -19.51
CA ALA A 6 -45.09 -26.01 -19.91
C ALA A 6 -44.41 -24.95 -19.03
N THR A 7 -43.08 -24.76 -19.17
CA THR A 7 -42.35 -23.66 -18.49
C THR A 7 -41.48 -22.83 -19.45
N GLY A 8 -41.65 -23.02 -20.76
CA GLY A 8 -40.84 -22.32 -21.78
C GLY A 8 -41.47 -21.07 -22.39
N ALA A 9 -42.79 -20.83 -22.21
CA ALA A 9 -43.49 -19.76 -22.95
C ALA A 9 -43.63 -18.44 -22.17
N LEU A 10 -43.42 -18.43 -20.85
CA LEU A 10 -43.64 -17.22 -20.02
C LEU A 10 -42.40 -16.30 -19.97
N LEU A 11 -41.20 -16.82 -20.26
CA LEU A 11 -39.96 -16.04 -20.16
C LEU A 11 -39.66 -15.18 -21.41
N ALA A 12 -40.24 -15.54 -22.56
CA ALA A 12 -40.06 -14.79 -23.81
C ALA A 12 -40.91 -13.51 -23.90
N LEU A 13 -42.01 -13.42 -23.14
CA LEU A 13 -42.90 -12.24 -23.12
C LEU A 13 -42.45 -11.14 -22.15
N LEU A 14 -41.60 -11.45 -21.17
CA LEU A 14 -41.06 -10.46 -20.22
C LEU A 14 -39.84 -9.70 -20.75
N MET A 15 -39.12 -10.23 -21.75
CA MET A 15 -37.94 -9.57 -22.32
C MET A 15 -38.27 -8.55 -23.44
N ALA A 16 -39.47 -8.61 -24.02
CA ALA A 16 -39.88 -7.66 -25.07
C ALA A 16 -40.46 -6.33 -24.53
N ALA A 17 -40.84 -6.28 -23.25
CA ALA A 17 -41.47 -5.10 -22.65
C ALA A 17 -40.48 -4.08 -22.06
N TRP A 18 -39.20 -4.45 -21.86
CA TRP A 18 -38.22 -3.55 -21.25
C TRP A 18 -37.39 -2.74 -22.24
N VAL A 19 -37.40 -3.13 -23.52
CA VAL A 19 -36.69 -2.41 -24.60
C VAL A 19 -37.45 -1.17 -25.10
N CYS A 20 -38.69 -0.95 -24.69
CA CYS A 20 -39.53 0.17 -25.17
C CYS A 20 -39.65 1.39 -24.22
N MET A 21 -38.90 1.45 -23.11
CA MET A 21 -39.05 2.52 -22.08
C MET A 21 -37.87 3.49 -21.95
N LEU A 22 -36.93 3.53 -22.89
CA LEU A 22 -35.80 4.49 -22.88
C LEU A 22 -35.69 5.33 -24.16
N VAL A 23 -36.83 5.68 -24.76
CA VAL A 23 -36.92 6.73 -25.79
C VAL A 23 -37.97 7.73 -25.33
N ALA A 24 -37.57 8.65 -24.46
CA ALA A 24 -38.39 9.80 -24.07
C ALA A 24 -37.52 11.06 -23.97
N CYS A 25 -37.82 11.98 -24.88
CA CYS A 25 -37.58 13.43 -24.82
C CYS A 25 -36.12 13.93 -24.80
N GLY A 26 -35.54 14.02 -25.99
CA GLY A 26 -34.53 15.04 -26.30
C GLY A 26 -35.23 16.36 -26.65
N GLU A 27 -35.00 17.38 -25.84
CA GLU A 27 -35.33 18.78 -26.16
C GLU A 27 -34.07 19.46 -26.71
N PRO A 28 -34.06 19.98 -27.96
CA PRO A 28 -32.91 20.71 -28.48
C PRO A 28 -32.88 22.12 -27.89
N ALA A 29 -31.92 22.36 -26.98
CA ALA A 29 -31.64 23.68 -26.46
C ALA A 29 -31.09 24.60 -27.57
N THR A 30 -31.83 25.66 -27.86
CA THR A 30 -31.42 26.80 -28.70
C THR A 30 -30.14 27.43 -28.14
N PRO A 31 -29.08 27.65 -28.94
CA PRO A 31 -27.93 28.41 -28.48
C PRO A 31 -28.28 29.90 -28.35
N PRO A 32 -27.91 30.58 -27.24
CA PRO A 32 -28.07 32.01 -27.13
C PRO A 32 -27.09 32.73 -28.07
N ARG A 33 -27.64 33.61 -28.91
CA ARG A 33 -26.91 34.67 -29.63
C ARG A 33 -26.30 35.61 -28.59
N SER A 34 -25.00 35.48 -28.34
CA SER A 34 -24.23 36.48 -27.59
C SER A 34 -23.42 37.31 -28.59
N GLY A 35 -24.03 38.41 -29.04
CA GLY A 35 -23.32 39.50 -29.69
C GLY A 35 -22.86 40.47 -28.61
N ALA A 36 -21.58 40.41 -28.26
CA ALA A 36 -20.87 41.47 -27.56
C ALA A 36 -19.47 41.54 -28.16
N GLU A 37 -19.26 42.57 -28.96
CA GLU A 37 -17.98 42.94 -29.58
C GLU A 37 -17.00 43.32 -28.46
N PRO A 38 -15.82 42.67 -28.35
CA PRO A 38 -14.84 43.01 -27.35
C PRO A 38 -14.17 44.36 -27.69
N PRO A 39 -13.88 45.21 -26.68
CA PRO A 39 -13.18 46.47 -26.89
C PRO A 39 -11.74 46.23 -27.37
N PRO A 40 -11.13 47.23 -28.07
CA PRO A 40 -9.81 47.10 -28.65
C PRO A 40 -8.74 46.82 -27.59
N GLU A 41 -7.98 45.76 -27.83
CA GLU A 41 -6.84 45.30 -27.04
C GLU A 41 -5.71 46.35 -27.09
N THR A 42 -5.51 47.06 -25.98
CA THR A 42 -4.35 47.93 -25.79
C THR A 42 -3.08 47.10 -25.79
N ALA A 43 -2.19 47.40 -26.73
CA ALA A 43 -0.90 46.73 -26.89
C ALA A 43 -0.09 46.75 -25.58
N PRO A 44 0.50 45.62 -25.15
CA PRO A 44 1.32 45.56 -23.95
C PRO A 44 2.65 46.28 -24.18
N THR A 45 2.93 47.25 -23.30
CA THR A 45 4.23 47.91 -23.19
C THR A 45 5.33 46.88 -22.91
N ALA A 46 6.40 46.91 -23.69
CA ALA A 46 7.53 45.99 -23.55
C ALA A 46 8.12 46.05 -22.12
N PRO A 47 8.34 44.89 -21.45
CA PRO A 47 8.96 44.87 -20.13
C PRO A 47 10.40 45.36 -20.19
N ALA A 48 10.79 46.18 -19.21
CA ALA A 48 12.18 46.61 -19.04
C ALA A 48 13.11 45.39 -18.82
N PRO A 49 14.35 45.43 -19.36
CA PRO A 49 15.30 44.35 -19.22
C PRO A 49 15.63 44.06 -17.75
N ALA A 50 15.57 42.79 -17.38
CA ALA A 50 15.89 42.33 -16.03
C ALA A 50 17.36 42.62 -15.68
N PRO A 51 17.66 43.02 -14.42
CA PRO A 51 19.03 43.21 -13.97
C PRO A 51 19.81 41.89 -14.03
N ALA A 52 21.09 41.98 -14.38
CA ALA A 52 21.98 40.82 -14.47
C ALA A 52 22.07 40.10 -13.11
N PRO A 53 22.10 38.75 -13.09
CA PRO A 53 22.23 37.99 -11.86
C PRO A 53 23.59 38.27 -11.18
N PRO A 54 23.63 38.31 -9.84
CA PRO A 54 24.89 38.46 -9.11
C PRO A 54 25.83 37.27 -9.40
N PRO A 55 27.16 37.49 -9.35
CA PRO A 55 28.12 36.41 -9.52
C PRO A 55 27.95 35.34 -8.43
N PRO A 56 28.20 34.06 -8.75
CA PRO A 56 28.10 32.98 -7.78
C PRO A 56 29.12 33.18 -6.64
N PRO A 57 28.79 32.77 -5.40
CA PRO A 57 29.72 32.81 -4.29
C PRO A 57 30.93 31.89 -4.56
N PRO A 58 32.11 32.22 -4.02
CA PRO A 58 33.28 31.35 -4.14
C PRO A 58 33.03 29.99 -3.49
N PRO A 59 33.63 28.91 -4.01
CA PRO A 59 33.49 27.59 -3.43
C PRO A 59 34.06 27.55 -2.00
N PRO A 60 33.44 26.78 -1.09
CA PRO A 60 33.97 26.60 0.26
C PRO A 60 35.35 25.92 0.23
N PRO A 61 36.22 26.20 1.22
CA PRO A 61 37.50 25.52 1.34
C PRO A 61 37.30 24.00 1.53
N PRO A 62 38.23 23.17 1.03
CA PRO A 62 38.15 21.74 1.20
C PRO A 62 38.22 21.35 2.68
N PRO A 63 37.43 20.35 3.12
CA PRO A 63 37.48 19.87 4.49
C PRO A 63 38.87 19.27 4.83
N PRO A 64 39.31 19.36 6.09
CA PRO A 64 40.54 18.73 6.56
C PRO A 64 40.53 17.23 6.24
N ALA A 65 41.67 16.69 5.77
CA ALA A 65 41.81 15.27 5.45
C ALA A 65 41.47 14.40 6.68
N ALA A 66 40.31 13.74 6.64
CA ALA A 66 39.89 12.81 7.66
C ALA A 66 40.86 11.63 7.71
N GLN A 67 41.39 11.35 8.91
CA GLN A 67 42.18 10.17 9.19
C GLN A 67 41.35 8.92 8.87
N ARG A 68 41.90 8.02 8.06
CA ARG A 68 41.23 6.75 7.70
C ARG A 68 41.05 5.91 8.96
N PRO A 69 39.83 5.45 9.29
CA PRO A 69 39.67 4.42 10.31
C PRO A 69 40.30 3.10 9.83
N PRO A 70 40.84 2.28 10.75
CA PRO A 70 41.40 0.98 10.42
C PRO A 70 40.33 0.03 9.84
N PRO A 71 40.73 -0.95 9.02
CA PRO A 71 39.80 -1.90 8.40
C PRO A 71 39.12 -2.77 9.46
N PRO A 72 37.82 -3.11 9.30
CA PRO A 72 37.12 -3.95 10.25
C PRO A 72 37.63 -5.39 10.19
N SER A 73 37.94 -5.93 11.37
CA SER A 73 38.21 -7.35 11.59
C SER A 73 37.02 -8.19 11.13
N LYS A 74 37.31 -9.28 10.43
CA LYS A 74 36.35 -10.34 10.09
C LYS A 74 35.73 -10.86 11.39
N ILE A 75 34.42 -10.69 11.54
CA ILE A 75 33.63 -11.34 12.58
C ILE A 75 32.77 -12.38 11.87
N ASP A 76 32.89 -13.61 12.35
CA ASP A 76 32.24 -14.80 11.82
C ASP A 76 30.72 -14.66 11.73
N SER A 77 30.17 -15.17 10.62
CA SER A 77 28.75 -15.42 10.39
C SER A 77 28.22 -16.47 11.36
N GLY A 78 27.89 -16.06 12.57
CA GLY A 78 26.98 -16.78 13.46
C GLY A 78 25.58 -16.18 13.34
N SER A 79 24.61 -16.98 12.90
CA SER A 79 23.18 -16.66 12.91
C SER A 79 22.70 -16.31 14.31
N ALA A 80 22.81 -15.03 14.69
CA ALA A 80 22.19 -14.50 15.89
C ALA A 80 20.88 -13.82 15.49
N LYS A 81 19.76 -14.56 15.58
CA LYS A 81 18.41 -13.97 15.61
C LYS A 81 18.36 -13.07 16.86
N PRO A 82 18.28 -11.73 16.74
CA PRO A 82 18.11 -10.90 17.93
C PRO A 82 16.71 -11.19 18.47
N ALA A 83 16.64 -11.83 19.63
CA ALA A 83 15.42 -11.88 20.40
C ALA A 83 15.13 -10.46 20.90
N VAL A 84 14.20 -9.76 20.27
CA VAL A 84 13.63 -8.53 20.87
C VAL A 84 12.71 -9.02 21.99
N PRO A 85 13.00 -8.75 23.28
CA PRO A 85 12.21 -9.24 24.40
C PRO A 85 10.96 -8.38 24.56
N CYS A 86 10.11 -8.39 23.54
CA CYS A 86 8.77 -7.81 23.53
C CYS A 86 7.93 -8.41 22.39
N ALA A 87 8.18 -9.66 21.98
CA ALA A 87 7.34 -10.38 21.01
C ALA A 87 5.96 -10.70 21.64
N SER A 88 5.14 -9.65 21.71
CA SER A 88 3.74 -9.59 21.34
C SER A 88 2.92 -10.78 21.76
N ARG A 89 2.24 -10.69 22.92
CA ARG A 89 0.94 -11.30 23.26
C ARG A 89 0.42 -12.46 22.37
N GLY A 90 1.24 -13.47 22.06
CA GLY A 90 0.92 -14.60 21.17
C GLY A 90 1.10 -14.42 19.64
N LEU A 91 1.78 -13.38 19.15
CA LEU A 91 2.11 -13.14 17.74
C LEU A 91 3.61 -13.30 17.45
N ALA A 92 3.97 -13.68 16.22
CA ALA A 92 5.34 -13.57 15.74
C ALA A 92 5.76 -12.10 15.57
N ALA A 93 7.03 -11.80 15.77
CA ALA A 93 7.52 -10.42 15.79
C ALA A 93 7.69 -9.83 14.38
N PHE A 94 7.12 -8.64 14.17
CA PHE A 94 7.54 -7.71 13.13
C PHE A 94 8.77 -6.92 13.63
N PRO A 95 9.76 -6.61 12.77
CA PRO A 95 10.95 -5.84 13.15
C PRO A 95 10.60 -4.37 13.45
N TRP A 96 10.00 -4.10 14.60
CA TRP A 96 9.65 -2.77 15.10
C TRP A 96 10.42 -2.47 16.40
N PRO A 97 10.91 -1.24 16.63
CA PRO A 97 10.73 0.00 15.85
C PRO A 97 11.73 0.20 14.71
N ASN A 98 12.45 -0.85 14.30
CA ASN A 98 13.50 -0.79 13.28
C ASN A 98 13.17 -1.59 12.01
N PRO A 99 12.12 -1.22 11.25
CA PRO A 99 11.69 -2.00 10.10
C PRO A 99 12.74 -1.98 8.98
N PRO A 100 12.70 -2.96 8.06
CA PRO A 100 13.33 -2.81 6.76
C PRO A 100 12.91 -1.49 6.11
N THR A 101 13.83 -0.83 5.40
CA THR A 101 13.54 0.50 4.82
C THR A 101 12.37 0.41 3.83
N PRO A 102 11.24 1.10 4.07
CA PRO A 102 10.14 1.14 3.11
C PRO A 102 10.49 2.07 1.94
N SER A 103 9.80 1.89 0.81
CA SER A 103 9.90 2.81 -0.35
C SER A 103 9.21 4.14 -0.05
N ASP A 104 8.14 4.11 0.74
CA ASP A 104 7.57 5.30 1.38
C ASP A 104 6.72 4.90 2.61
N SER A 105 6.37 5.87 3.46
CA SER A 105 5.47 5.65 4.59
C SER A 105 4.52 6.82 4.80
N ALA A 106 3.33 6.55 5.34
CA ALA A 106 2.33 7.58 5.63
C ALA A 106 1.65 7.34 6.96
N LEU A 107 1.50 8.40 7.76
CA LEU A 107 0.63 8.38 8.92
C LEU A 107 -0.83 8.33 8.46
N ILE A 108 -1.60 7.40 8.99
CA ILE A 108 -3.05 7.31 8.77
C ILE A 108 -3.74 8.22 9.78
N PRO A 109 -4.41 9.29 9.33
CA PRO A 109 -5.07 10.21 10.24
C PRO A 109 -6.22 9.53 10.99
N PRO A 110 -6.39 9.77 12.31
CA PRO A 110 -7.45 9.14 13.10
C PRO A 110 -8.87 9.38 12.55
N TYR A 111 -9.11 10.51 11.86
CA TYR A 111 -10.41 10.81 11.27
C TYR A 111 -10.82 9.86 10.13
N LEU A 112 -9.86 9.13 9.52
CA LEU A 112 -10.18 8.08 8.54
C LEU A 112 -10.67 6.80 9.23
N LEU A 113 -10.23 6.57 10.48
CA LEU A 113 -10.65 5.44 11.28
C LEU A 113 -12.04 5.68 11.87
N TRP A 114 -12.28 6.86 12.44
CA TRP A 114 -13.56 7.19 13.07
C TRP A 114 -13.95 8.66 12.89
N PRO A 115 -15.26 8.99 12.99
CA PRO A 115 -15.70 10.38 13.11
C PRO A 115 -15.08 11.08 14.31
N ALA A 116 -14.98 12.41 14.24
CA ALA A 116 -14.51 13.22 15.36
C ALA A 116 -15.37 12.99 16.63
N GLY A 117 -14.73 12.95 17.80
CA GLY A 117 -15.38 12.72 19.09
C GLY A 117 -15.64 11.25 19.44
N ALA A 118 -15.21 10.30 18.61
CA ALA A 118 -15.27 8.88 18.95
C ALA A 118 -14.21 8.51 20.00
N GLU A 119 -14.62 8.39 21.26
CA GLU A 119 -13.74 8.02 22.38
C GLU A 119 -13.82 6.52 22.72
N GLY A 120 -12.93 6.10 23.65
CA GLY A 120 -12.96 4.76 24.27
C GLY A 120 -12.63 3.61 23.31
N LYS A 121 -11.83 3.86 22.27
CA LYS A 121 -11.42 2.83 21.32
C LYS A 121 -10.32 1.96 21.87
N THR A 122 -10.34 0.70 21.46
CA THR A 122 -9.30 -0.27 21.78
C THR A 122 -8.45 -0.58 20.55
N LEU A 123 -7.29 -1.21 20.76
CA LEU A 123 -6.47 -1.70 19.66
C LEU A 123 -7.19 -2.74 18.79
N MET A 124 -8.12 -3.51 19.37
CA MET A 124 -9.00 -4.42 18.63
C MET A 124 -10.01 -3.67 17.75
N ASP A 125 -10.52 -2.51 18.19
CA ASP A 125 -11.44 -1.71 17.37
C ASP A 125 -10.73 -1.10 16.16
N VAL A 126 -9.46 -0.70 16.31
CA VAL A 126 -8.61 -0.30 15.18
C VAL A 126 -8.44 -1.45 14.20
N ALA A 127 -8.16 -2.65 14.71
CA ALA A 127 -7.93 -3.83 13.87
C ALA A 127 -9.17 -4.14 13.04
N ARG A 128 -10.35 -4.21 13.67
CA ARG A 128 -11.63 -4.43 12.97
C ARG A 128 -11.92 -3.37 11.92
N ARG A 129 -11.59 -2.11 12.21
CA ARG A 129 -11.78 -1.02 11.24
C ARG A 129 -10.86 -1.20 10.03
N LEU A 130 -9.60 -1.54 10.24
CA LEU A 130 -8.65 -1.83 9.17
C LEU A 130 -9.04 -3.08 8.39
N GLU A 131 -9.42 -4.18 9.06
CA GLU A 131 -9.92 -5.41 8.44
C GLU A 131 -11.10 -5.14 7.51
N GLY A 132 -12.06 -4.32 7.94
CA GLY A 132 -13.18 -3.92 7.09
C GLY A 132 -12.74 -3.22 5.80
N SER A 133 -11.79 -2.28 5.89
CA SER A 133 -11.23 -1.59 4.72
C SER A 133 -10.39 -2.52 3.84
N ILE A 134 -9.58 -3.40 4.45
CA ILE A 134 -8.72 -4.38 3.77
C ILE A 134 -9.59 -5.39 2.98
N ALA A 135 -10.64 -5.91 3.60
CA ALA A 135 -11.59 -6.80 2.96
C ALA A 135 -12.37 -6.10 1.85
N ALA A 136 -12.80 -4.86 2.05
CA ALA A 136 -13.47 -4.06 1.01
C ALA A 136 -12.54 -3.77 -0.20
N ALA A 137 -11.24 -3.63 0.04
CA ALA A 137 -10.21 -3.53 -1.00
C ALA A 137 -9.86 -4.88 -1.65
N GLY A 138 -10.44 -5.98 -1.18
CA GLY A 138 -10.33 -7.32 -1.76
C GLY A 138 -9.07 -8.10 -1.39
N TYR A 139 -8.31 -7.66 -0.40
CA TYR A 139 -7.21 -8.47 0.16
C TYR A 139 -7.79 -9.65 0.94
N LEU A 140 -7.19 -10.82 0.81
CA LEU A 140 -7.80 -12.07 1.28
C LEU A 140 -7.14 -12.62 2.53
N GLU A 141 -5.82 -12.46 2.66
CA GLU A 141 -5.07 -13.11 3.73
C GLU A 141 -4.15 -12.16 4.52
N PRO A 142 -4.67 -11.08 5.13
CA PRO A 142 -3.86 -10.25 6.00
C PRO A 142 -3.25 -11.07 7.13
N LYS A 143 -1.96 -10.85 7.42
CA LYS A 143 -1.22 -11.54 8.49
C LYS A 143 -0.90 -10.56 9.63
N TYR A 144 -1.26 -10.95 10.84
CA TYR A 144 -0.97 -10.24 12.07
C TYR A 144 0.39 -10.61 12.64
N LEU A 145 1.17 -9.59 12.97
CA LEU A 145 2.47 -9.69 13.61
C LEU A 145 2.52 -8.74 14.80
N GLY A 146 3.42 -8.98 15.74
CA GLY A 146 3.69 -8.10 16.87
C GLY A 146 4.57 -6.92 16.52
N ALA A 147 4.18 -5.71 16.88
CA ALA A 147 5.00 -4.51 16.70
C ALA A 147 5.35 -3.89 18.06
N GLY A 148 6.55 -4.17 18.55
CA GLY A 148 6.96 -3.79 19.91
C GLY A 148 6.16 -4.50 21.00
N CYS A 149 6.15 -3.95 22.21
CA CYS A 149 5.53 -4.60 23.38
C CYS A 149 3.99 -4.51 23.38
N ASN A 150 3.43 -3.43 22.80
CA ASN A 150 2.01 -3.11 22.91
C ASN A 150 1.32 -2.86 21.57
N GLY A 151 2.00 -3.09 20.45
CA GLY A 151 1.47 -2.86 19.11
C GLY A 151 1.36 -4.13 18.27
N TYR A 152 0.77 -3.99 17.10
CA TYR A 152 0.71 -5.04 16.08
C TYR A 152 0.94 -4.44 14.69
N ALA A 153 1.30 -5.30 13.76
CA ALA A 153 1.35 -5.00 12.34
C ALA A 153 0.37 -5.91 11.58
N ILE A 154 -0.24 -5.37 10.53
CA ILE A 154 -1.05 -6.10 9.55
C ILE A 154 -0.33 -6.04 8.23
N MET A 155 0.15 -7.19 7.77
CA MET A 155 0.84 -7.35 6.50
C MET A 155 -0.15 -7.86 5.45
N LEU A 156 -0.26 -7.15 4.33
CA LEU A 156 -1.19 -7.48 3.25
C LEU A 156 -0.49 -8.32 2.17
N ASP A 157 -1.27 -9.05 1.38
CA ASP A 157 -0.75 -9.84 0.26
C ASP A 157 0.06 -9.00 -0.74
N LEU A 158 1.17 -9.55 -1.24
CA LEU A 158 1.96 -8.92 -2.30
C LEU A 158 1.10 -8.73 -3.55
N GLU A 159 1.06 -7.50 -4.04
CA GLU A 159 0.18 -7.05 -5.11
C GLU A 159 0.98 -6.67 -6.35
N GLN A 160 0.56 -7.13 -7.54
CA GLN A 160 1.10 -6.61 -8.78
C GLN A 160 0.35 -5.34 -9.20
N ILE A 161 1.10 -4.28 -9.44
CA ILE A 161 0.56 -2.97 -9.80
C ILE A 161 1.02 -2.53 -11.18
N GLN A 162 0.22 -1.66 -11.78
CA GLN A 162 0.61 -0.87 -12.94
C GLN A 162 1.55 0.26 -12.52
N ALA A 163 2.17 0.93 -13.50
CA ALA A 163 3.00 2.10 -13.21
C ALA A 163 2.19 3.16 -12.42
N ASN A 164 0.94 3.43 -12.74
CA ASN A 164 0.16 4.41 -11.97
C ASN A 164 -0.23 3.95 -10.53
N GLY A 165 0.17 2.75 -10.10
CA GLY A 165 -0.14 2.21 -8.77
C GLY A 165 -1.48 1.48 -8.67
N VAL A 166 -2.26 1.46 -9.75
CA VAL A 166 -3.51 0.70 -9.83
C VAL A 166 -3.19 -0.79 -9.84
N ARG A 167 -3.94 -1.57 -9.06
CA ARG A 167 -3.86 -3.03 -9.08
C ARG A 167 -4.02 -3.57 -10.51
N LYS A 168 -3.21 -4.56 -10.90
CA LYS A 168 -3.53 -5.31 -12.14
C LYS A 168 -4.81 -6.13 -11.94
N PRO A 169 -5.77 -6.13 -12.88
CA PRO A 169 -7.03 -6.84 -12.70
C PRO A 169 -6.84 -8.37 -12.65
N GLY A 170 -7.82 -9.06 -12.03
CA GLY A 170 -7.89 -10.52 -11.99
C GLY A 170 -6.96 -11.18 -10.96
N ALA A 171 -6.79 -12.50 -11.07
CA ALA A 171 -5.92 -13.29 -10.19
C ALA A 171 -4.43 -12.93 -10.29
N ALA A 172 -4.04 -12.10 -11.26
CA ALA A 172 -2.70 -11.54 -11.38
C ALA A 172 -2.47 -10.32 -10.47
N GLY A 173 -3.54 -9.69 -9.97
CA GLY A 173 -3.45 -8.53 -9.08
C GLY A 173 -2.92 -8.87 -7.71
N PHE A 174 -3.26 -10.05 -7.21
CA PHE A 174 -2.64 -10.64 -6.02
C PHE A 174 -1.72 -11.76 -6.47
N ALA A 175 -0.61 -11.97 -5.78
CA ALA A 175 0.07 -13.26 -5.88
C ALA A 175 -0.84 -14.34 -5.25
N SER A 176 -1.84 -14.82 -6.01
CA SER A 176 -2.87 -15.72 -5.50
C SER A 176 -2.26 -17.04 -4.99
N PRO A 177 -2.66 -17.52 -3.80
CA PRO A 177 -2.26 -18.84 -3.32
C PRO A 177 -3.00 -20.03 -3.98
N ALA A 178 -4.15 -19.83 -4.63
CA ALA A 178 -5.11 -20.90 -4.95
C ALA A 178 -4.97 -21.43 -6.40
N ALA A 179 -5.24 -22.69 -6.77
CA ALA A 179 -5.65 -23.90 -6.06
C ALA A 179 -5.21 -25.10 -6.93
N GLU A 180 -4.24 -25.87 -6.46
CA GLU A 180 -3.93 -27.21 -6.97
C GLU A 180 -3.92 -28.13 -5.75
N PRO A 181 -4.38 -29.39 -5.86
CA PRO A 181 -4.29 -30.34 -4.78
C PRO A 181 -2.81 -30.67 -4.53
N GLY A 182 -2.16 -29.88 -3.67
CA GLY A 182 -0.73 -30.01 -3.35
C GLY A 182 0.03 -28.69 -3.17
N PHE A 183 -0.55 -27.68 -2.50
CA PHE A 183 0.19 -26.47 -2.10
C PHE A 183 1.49 -26.86 -1.38
N THR A 184 2.63 -26.59 -2.01
CA THR A 184 3.96 -26.73 -1.38
C THR A 184 4.60 -25.35 -1.24
N LEU A 185 5.29 -25.15 -0.13
CA LEU A 185 6.07 -23.94 0.15
C LEU A 185 7.07 -23.62 -0.99
N ALA A 186 7.61 -24.65 -1.64
CA ALA A 186 8.51 -24.52 -2.80
C ALA A 186 7.79 -23.95 -4.04
N GLY A 187 6.59 -24.44 -4.38
CA GLY A 187 5.84 -23.95 -5.54
C GLY A 187 5.33 -22.51 -5.40
N TYR A 188 5.10 -22.04 -4.16
CA TYR A 188 4.78 -20.64 -3.88
C TYR A 188 6.02 -19.72 -3.94
N LEU A 189 7.18 -20.21 -3.49
CA LEU A 189 8.46 -19.51 -3.62
C LEU A 189 8.89 -19.38 -5.09
N GLU A 190 8.71 -20.42 -5.89
CA GLU A 190 8.98 -20.44 -7.33
C GLU A 190 8.17 -19.38 -8.09
N ARG A 191 6.85 -19.29 -7.85
CA ARG A 191 5.96 -18.33 -8.55
C ARG A 191 6.36 -16.87 -8.41
N LEU A 192 7.25 -16.54 -7.48
CA LEU A 192 7.74 -15.17 -7.35
C LEU A 192 9.13 -14.91 -7.89
N PHE A 193 9.98 -15.93 -7.96
CA PHE A 193 11.12 -15.88 -8.85
C PHE A 193 10.64 -15.79 -10.31
N TYR A 194 9.55 -16.48 -10.64
CA TYR A 194 8.86 -16.48 -11.94
C TYR A 194 7.69 -15.46 -12.02
N ALA A 195 7.60 -14.51 -11.09
CA ALA A 195 6.59 -13.47 -11.17
C ALA A 195 6.76 -12.68 -12.47
N PRO A 196 5.67 -12.36 -13.20
CA PRO A 196 5.77 -11.60 -14.44
C PRO A 196 6.49 -10.26 -14.23
N PRO A 197 7.29 -9.80 -15.20
CA PRO A 197 7.94 -8.49 -15.09
C PRO A 197 6.93 -7.37 -14.82
N GLY A 198 7.34 -6.40 -14.00
CA GLY A 198 6.51 -5.26 -13.64
C GLY A 198 6.73 -4.76 -12.22
N TYR A 199 5.76 -4.02 -11.72
CA TYR A 199 5.80 -3.40 -10.41
C TYR A 199 4.96 -4.19 -9.41
N TYR A 200 5.46 -4.26 -8.19
CA TYR A 200 4.81 -4.94 -7.09
C TYR A 200 4.81 -4.03 -5.86
N ARG A 201 3.81 -4.17 -4.99
CA ARG A 201 3.84 -3.54 -3.68
C ARG A 201 3.42 -4.50 -2.58
N GLU A 202 4.04 -4.31 -1.43
CA GLU A 202 3.60 -4.85 -0.15
C GLU A 202 3.21 -3.67 0.75
N ILE A 203 2.07 -3.77 1.43
CA ILE A 203 1.62 -2.74 2.38
C ILE A 203 1.57 -3.37 3.77
N VAL A 204 2.17 -2.68 4.75
CA VAL A 204 2.12 -3.06 6.16
C VAL A 204 1.54 -1.91 6.96
N PHE A 205 0.41 -2.15 7.62
CA PHE A 205 -0.10 -1.22 8.64
C PHE A 205 0.53 -1.55 9.98
N VAL A 206 1.11 -0.58 10.66
CA VAL A 206 1.66 -0.72 12.01
C VAL A 206 0.83 0.14 12.95
N VAL A 207 0.28 -0.48 14.00
CA VAL A 207 -0.44 0.17 15.08
C VAL A 207 0.42 0.07 16.32
N SER A 208 1.04 1.18 16.73
CA SER A 208 2.02 1.19 17.82
C SER A 208 2.06 2.55 18.53
N ASP A 209 2.44 2.52 19.81
CA ASP A 209 2.79 3.67 20.65
C ASP A 209 4.26 4.10 20.47
N GLU A 210 5.04 3.33 19.72
CA GLU A 210 6.40 3.65 19.29
C GLU A 210 6.37 4.14 17.83
N GLY A 211 7.27 5.07 17.49
CA GLY A 211 7.52 5.48 16.09
C GLY A 211 8.66 4.67 15.46
N ILE A 212 8.97 4.94 14.18
CA ILE A 212 10.19 4.41 13.56
C ILE A 212 11.41 5.02 14.26
N ALA A 213 12.25 4.18 14.85
CA ALA A 213 13.49 4.63 15.50
C ALA A 213 14.66 4.69 14.50
N ALA A 214 14.77 3.68 13.65
CA ALA A 214 15.71 3.62 12.53
C ALA A 214 15.14 2.70 11.45
N THR A 215 15.76 2.67 10.27
CA THR A 215 15.47 1.64 9.27
C THR A 215 16.70 0.79 9.01
N THR A 216 16.45 -0.47 8.66
CA THR A 216 17.50 -1.41 8.24
C THR A 216 17.57 -1.47 6.72
N LYS A 217 18.45 -2.31 6.16
CA LYS A 217 18.59 -2.49 4.71
C LYS A 217 17.22 -2.73 4.05
N ALA A 218 17.06 -2.16 2.86
CA ALA A 218 15.99 -2.47 1.91
C ALA A 218 15.74 -3.99 1.84
N PRO A 219 14.54 -4.49 2.15
CA PRO A 219 14.27 -5.92 2.09
C PRO A 219 14.13 -6.37 0.64
N SER A 220 14.39 -7.65 0.41
CA SER A 220 13.93 -8.38 -0.77
C SER A 220 12.46 -8.82 -0.60
N PRO A 221 11.76 -9.13 -1.70
CA PRO A 221 10.40 -9.72 -1.61
C PRO A 221 10.34 -11.01 -0.80
N GLY A 222 11.43 -11.78 -0.77
CA GLY A 222 11.53 -13.02 0.00
C GLY A 222 11.64 -12.78 1.50
N GLU A 223 12.38 -11.75 1.92
CA GLU A 223 12.53 -11.38 3.33
C GLU A 223 11.21 -10.92 3.95
N LEU A 224 10.44 -10.07 3.24
CA LEU A 224 9.13 -9.62 3.71
C LEU A 224 8.15 -10.79 3.90
N ARG A 225 8.15 -11.76 3.00
CA ARG A 225 7.31 -12.96 3.17
C ARG A 225 7.79 -13.89 4.27
N ALA A 226 9.10 -14.01 4.48
CA ALA A 226 9.61 -14.78 5.60
C ALA A 226 9.08 -14.21 6.92
N ILE A 227 8.96 -12.88 7.01
CA ILE A 227 8.29 -12.20 8.13
C ILE A 227 6.79 -12.54 8.16
N ALA A 228 6.08 -12.43 7.02
CA ALA A 228 4.64 -12.71 6.94
C ALA A 228 4.25 -14.16 7.28
N LYS A 229 5.13 -15.12 6.93
CA LYS A 229 4.87 -16.57 7.06
C LYS A 229 4.50 -16.99 8.47
N ASP A 230 5.12 -16.36 9.47
CA ASP A 230 4.90 -16.69 10.88
C ASP A 230 3.75 -15.86 11.49
N GLY A 231 3.07 -15.03 10.68
CA GLY A 231 1.96 -14.19 11.11
C GLY A 231 0.66 -14.97 11.35
N SER A 232 -0.15 -14.47 12.28
CA SER A 232 -1.46 -15.03 12.61
C SER A 232 -2.54 -14.53 11.66
N ALA A 233 -3.55 -15.35 11.36
CA ALA A 233 -4.73 -14.92 10.60
C ALA A 233 -5.67 -13.99 11.39
N ALA A 234 -5.50 -13.89 12.72
CA ALA A 234 -6.34 -13.06 13.58
C ALA A 234 -5.54 -12.42 14.72
N LEU A 235 -6.01 -11.25 15.16
CA LEU A 235 -5.45 -10.57 16.33
C LEU A 235 -5.88 -11.27 17.63
N PRO A 236 -4.95 -11.60 18.55
CA PRO A 236 -5.29 -12.21 19.82
C PRO A 236 -6.22 -11.34 20.67
N PRO A 237 -7.13 -11.94 21.48
CA PRO A 237 -8.10 -11.18 22.26
C PRO A 237 -7.47 -10.25 23.31
N GLY A 238 -6.23 -10.50 23.72
CA GLY A 238 -5.49 -9.65 24.65
C GLY A 238 -5.25 -8.22 24.16
N TYR A 239 -5.45 -7.92 22.87
CA TYR A 239 -5.43 -6.56 22.35
C TYR A 239 -6.75 -5.80 22.57
N GLY A 240 -7.85 -6.50 22.88
CA GLY A 240 -9.15 -5.87 23.16
C GLY A 240 -9.21 -5.10 24.48
N ALA A 241 -8.26 -5.31 25.39
CA ALA A 241 -8.16 -4.57 26.64
C ALA A 241 -7.21 -3.35 26.56
N LEU A 242 -6.52 -3.15 25.43
CA LEU A 242 -5.59 -2.04 25.27
C LEU A 242 -6.30 -0.81 24.72
N PRO A 243 -6.28 0.33 25.43
CA PRO A 243 -6.85 1.57 24.90
C PRO A 243 -6.01 2.08 23.73
N PHE A 244 -6.67 2.50 22.66
CA PHE A 244 -6.08 3.30 21.59
C PHE A 244 -6.18 4.78 21.97
N ASP A 245 -5.15 5.28 22.66
CA ASP A 245 -5.05 6.68 23.08
C ASP A 245 -4.15 7.50 22.15
N TRP A 246 -3.85 8.74 22.55
CA TRP A 246 -3.04 9.68 21.76
C TRP A 246 -1.60 9.22 21.50
N LYS A 247 -1.07 8.26 22.26
CA LYS A 247 0.29 7.73 22.08
C LYS A 247 0.35 6.83 20.86
N TYR A 248 -0.72 6.09 20.59
CA TYR A 248 -0.78 5.21 19.45
C TYR A 248 -0.90 5.98 18.14
N LYS A 249 -0.24 5.45 17.12
CA LYS A 249 -0.28 5.89 15.74
C LYS A 249 -0.58 4.69 14.86
N VAL A 250 -1.22 4.96 13.72
CA VAL A 250 -1.36 4.00 12.63
C VAL A 250 -0.48 4.49 11.49
N LEU A 251 0.56 3.73 11.18
CA LEU A 251 1.50 4.03 10.12
C LEU A 251 1.36 3.00 9.01
N ALA A 252 1.26 3.43 7.77
CA ALA A 252 1.39 2.56 6.61
C ALA A 252 2.83 2.59 6.09
N LEU A 253 3.45 1.42 6.00
CA LEU A 253 4.72 1.20 5.33
C LEU A 253 4.44 0.60 3.95
N VAL A 254 4.99 1.20 2.90
CA VAL A 254 4.85 0.69 1.54
C VAL A 254 6.21 0.25 1.02
N TYR A 255 6.32 -1.00 0.61
CA TYR A 255 7.50 -1.54 -0.06
C TYR A 255 7.14 -1.77 -1.53
N GLU A 256 7.72 -0.97 -2.42
CA GLU A 256 7.54 -1.13 -3.87
C GLU A 256 8.75 -1.85 -4.45
N PHE A 257 8.48 -2.80 -5.36
CA PHE A 257 9.51 -3.59 -6.03
C PHE A 257 9.33 -3.51 -7.54
N GLN A 258 10.44 -3.55 -8.27
CA GLN A 258 10.46 -3.73 -9.71
C GLN A 258 11.07 -5.10 -10.02
N LYS A 259 10.34 -5.90 -10.80
CA LYS A 259 10.79 -7.19 -11.35
C LYS A 259 11.11 -7.02 -12.84
N GLY A 260 12.35 -7.28 -13.22
CA GLY A 260 12.79 -7.35 -14.60
C GLY A 260 12.51 -8.70 -15.28
N PRO A 261 12.91 -8.85 -16.55
CA PRO A 261 12.60 -10.01 -17.38
C PRO A 261 13.31 -11.30 -16.95
N THR A 262 14.43 -11.20 -16.22
CA THR A 262 15.22 -12.35 -15.79
C THR A 262 14.84 -12.79 -14.38
N ASP A 263 14.81 -14.09 -14.12
CA ASP A 263 14.54 -14.63 -12.78
C ASP A 263 15.53 -14.06 -11.75
N GLY A 264 15.00 -13.73 -10.56
CA GLY A 264 15.80 -13.10 -9.50
C GLY A 264 16.13 -11.61 -9.70
N ASP A 265 15.80 -11.01 -10.85
CA ASP A 265 15.94 -9.56 -11.10
C ASP A 265 14.81 -8.76 -10.44
N ALA A 266 14.64 -8.92 -9.13
CA ALA A 266 13.71 -8.15 -8.32
C ALA A 266 14.50 -7.24 -7.38
N HIS A 267 14.26 -5.94 -7.45
CA HIS A 267 14.87 -4.98 -6.55
C HIS A 267 13.80 -4.05 -5.97
N GLN A 268 14.01 -3.63 -4.73
CA GLN A 268 13.15 -2.62 -4.12
C GLN A 268 13.40 -1.27 -4.79
N ILE A 269 12.32 -0.53 -5.04
CA ILE A 269 12.39 0.88 -5.40
C ILE A 269 12.78 1.65 -4.13
N PRO A 270 13.83 2.49 -4.17
CA PRO A 270 14.35 3.18 -3.00
C PRO A 270 13.33 4.18 -2.40
N PRO A 271 13.60 4.69 -1.18
CA PRO A 271 12.87 5.80 -0.57
C PRO A 271 12.65 6.98 -1.52
N THR A 272 11.55 7.71 -1.33
CA THR A 272 11.06 8.75 -2.26
C THR A 272 10.84 8.21 -3.67
N GLY A 273 10.35 6.97 -3.75
CA GLY A 273 10.14 6.25 -4.98
C GLY A 273 9.17 6.93 -5.95
N ARG A 274 8.58 6.13 -6.83
CA ARG A 274 7.83 6.68 -7.96
C ARG A 274 6.44 7.19 -7.60
N LEU A 275 5.87 6.67 -6.51
CA LEU A 275 4.57 7.05 -5.96
C LEU A 275 4.70 7.23 -4.45
N SER A 276 3.96 8.18 -3.89
CA SER A 276 3.89 8.34 -2.44
C SER A 276 3.09 7.22 -1.78
N ALA A 277 3.30 6.99 -0.49
CA ALA A 277 2.53 6.03 0.29
C ALA A 277 1.03 6.35 0.25
N GLN A 278 0.65 7.64 0.29
CA GLN A 278 -0.76 8.03 0.13
C GLN A 278 -1.32 7.70 -1.26
N GLN A 279 -0.52 7.87 -2.33
CA GLN A 279 -0.94 7.46 -3.67
C GLN A 279 -1.14 5.95 -3.74
N HIS A 280 -0.21 5.17 -3.21
CA HIS A 280 -0.36 3.70 -3.12
C HIS A 280 -1.63 3.30 -2.37
N LEU A 281 -1.88 3.87 -1.19
CA LEU A 281 -3.07 3.53 -0.40
C LEU A 281 -4.38 3.92 -1.11
N LYS A 282 -4.43 5.08 -1.79
CA LYS A 282 -5.59 5.47 -2.60
C LYS A 282 -5.85 4.51 -3.75
N GLN A 283 -4.80 4.12 -4.49
CA GLN A 283 -4.92 3.15 -5.58
C GLN A 283 -5.19 1.72 -5.10
N ALA A 284 -4.94 1.44 -3.81
CA ALA A 284 -5.34 0.21 -3.14
C ALA A 284 -6.76 0.26 -2.56
N HIS A 285 -7.45 1.41 -2.62
CA HIS A 285 -8.72 1.65 -1.94
C HIS A 285 -8.66 1.49 -0.40
N LEU A 286 -7.54 1.88 0.20
CA LEU A 286 -7.27 1.80 1.64
C LEU A 286 -7.16 3.19 2.32
N TYR A 287 -7.46 4.27 1.59
CA TYR A 287 -7.34 5.67 2.04
C TYR A 287 -8.49 6.54 1.54
#